data_AF-A0A920IBK4-F1
#
_entry.id   AF-A0A920IBK4-F1
#
_cell.length_a   1.000
_cell.length_b   1.000
_cell.length_c   1.000
_cell.angle_alpha   90.00
_cell.angle_beta   90.00
_cell.angle_gamma   90.00
#
_symmetry.space_group_name_H-M   'P 1'
#
loop_
_entity.id
_entity.type
_entity.pdbx_description
1 polymer ?
#
loop_
_entity_poly.entity_id
_entity_poly.type
_entity_poly.pdbx_seq_one_letter_code
_entity_poly.pdbx_strand_id
1 'polypeptide(L)' 'MNCNNMKKAKEILKKLKLRPTLQRVAITEILLKKKEVHVTAYSLEKLMVKNKIFISRATIYNNLNELSNRGFLKKL' A
#
# COMPACT_ATOMS: atom_id res chain seq x y z
N MET A 1 1.12 12.49 9.38
CA MET A 1 0.10 11.53 8.90
C MET A 1 -1.17 12.31 8.58
N ASN A 2 -1.85 12.03 7.47
CA ASN A 2 -3.05 12.78 7.06
C ASN A 2 -4.29 11.90 7.31
N CYS A 3 -5.09 12.22 8.32
CA CYS A 3 -6.16 11.34 8.84
C CYS A 3 -7.19 10.89 7.78
N ASN A 4 -7.40 11.71 6.75
CA ASN A 4 -8.33 11.42 5.66
C ASN A 4 -7.87 10.20 4.81
N ASN A 5 -6.57 10.06 4.57
CA ASN A 5 -6.05 8.98 3.73
C ASN A 5 -6.03 7.64 4.46
N MET A 6 -5.84 7.63 5.79
CA MET A 6 -5.92 6.43 6.60
C MET A 6 -7.34 5.82 6.58
N LYS A 7 -8.37 6.67 6.68
CA LYS A 7 -9.77 6.22 6.59
C LYS A 7 -10.06 5.62 5.21
N LYS A 8 -9.68 6.31 4.13
CA LYS A 8 -9.84 5.81 2.76
C LYS A 8 -9.10 4.49 2.52
N ALA A 9 -7.88 4.36 3.02
CA ALA A 9 -7.09 3.13 2.92
C ALA A 9 -7.79 1.95 3.59
N LYS A 10 -8.32 2.14 4.81
CA LYS A 10 -9.09 1.10 5.51
C LYS A 10 -10.33 0.67 4.72
N GLU A 11 -11.07 1.64 4.17
CA GLU A 11 -12.28 1.36 3.39
C GLU A 11 -11.98 0.60 2.09
N ILE A 12 -10.90 0.96 1.38
CA ILE A 12 -10.44 0.21 0.21
C ILE A 12 -10.10 -1.22 0.59
N LEU A 13 -9.32 -1.43 1.64
CA LEU A 13 -8.93 -2.76 2.08
C LEU A 13 -10.16 -3.62 2.44
N LYS A 14 -11.16 -3.05 3.12
CA LYS A 14 -12.42 -3.73 3.39
C LYS A 14 -13.18 -4.11 2.11
N LYS A 15 -13.30 -3.19 1.15
CA LYS A 15 -13.94 -3.47 -0.15
C LYS A 15 -13.25 -4.60 -0.91
N LEU A 16 -11.92 -4.66 -0.80
CA LEU A 16 -11.12 -5.75 -1.36
C LEU A 16 -11.16 -7.03 -0.53
N LYS A 17 -11.91 -7.12 0.57
CA LYS A 17 -11.93 -8.26 1.52
C LYS A 17 -10.54 -8.56 2.10
N LEU A 18 -9.73 -7.54 2.35
CA LEU A 18 -8.43 -7.61 3.02
C LEU A 18 -8.54 -7.06 4.44
N ARG A 19 -8.05 -7.81 5.43
CA ARG A 19 -7.93 -7.31 6.82
C ARG A 19 -7.04 -6.06 6.84
N PRO A 20 -7.48 -4.92 7.41
CA PRO A 20 -6.74 -3.65 7.38
C PRO A 20 -5.67 -3.59 8.48
N THR A 21 -4.66 -4.46 8.39
CA THR A 21 -3.47 -4.43 9.27
C THR A 21 -2.71 -3.11 9.11
N LEU A 22 -1.92 -2.72 10.12
CA LEU A 22 -1.10 -1.50 10.07
C LEU A 22 -0.24 -1.39 8.79
N GLN A 23 0.41 -2.50 8.39
CA GLN A 23 1.24 -2.55 7.19
C GLN A 23 0.43 -2.29 5.90
N ARG A 24 -0.70 -2.99 5.73
CA ARG A 24 -1.60 -2.80 4.59
C ARG A 24 -2.13 -1.37 4.50
N VAL A 25 -2.52 -0.79 5.63
CA VAL A 25 -3.00 0.59 5.68
C VAL A 25 -1.89 1.55 5.28
N ALA A 26 -0.68 1.39 5.80
CA ALA A 26 0.46 2.22 5.42
C ALA A 26 0.78 2.13 3.93
N ILE A 27 0.87 0.90 3.38
CA ILE A 27 1.10 0.66 1.94
C ILE A 27 0.03 1.34 1.10
N THR A 28 -1.24 1.09 1.41
CA THR A 28 -2.37 1.66 0.65
C THR A 28 -2.39 3.19 0.76
N GLU A 29 -2.06 3.77 1.93
CA GLU A 29 -1.99 5.22 2.11
C GLU A 29 -0.91 5.86 1.23
N ILE A 30 0.27 5.25 1.13
CA ILE A 30 1.35 5.76 0.25
C ILE A 30 0.94 5.65 -1.22
N LEU A 31 0.32 4.53 -1.61
CA LEU A 31 -0.17 4.34 -2.98
C LEU A 31 -1.22 5.40 -3.36
N LEU A 32 -2.15 5.73 -2.44
CA LEU A 32 -3.16 6.77 -2.67
C LEU A 32 -2.61 8.18 -2.81
N LYS A 33 -1.45 8.48 -2.21
CA LYS A 33 -0.79 9.78 -2.33
C LYS A 33 -0.07 9.95 -3.67
N LYS A 34 0.33 8.86 -4.31
CA LYS A 34 0.99 8.87 -5.61
C LYS A 34 -0.08 8.92 -6.70
N LYS A 35 -0.29 10.10 -7.30
CA LYS A 35 -1.33 10.32 -8.34
C LYS A 35 -1.14 9.42 -9.57
N GLU A 36 0.09 9.18 -10.03
CA GLU A 36 0.38 8.32 -11.18
C GLU A 36 1.82 7.82 -11.06
N VAL A 37 2.06 6.56 -10.68
CA VAL A 37 3.40 5.97 -10.89
C VAL A 37 3.31 4.46 -10.94
N HIS A 38 4.00 3.87 -11.92
CA HIS A 38 4.50 2.52 -11.80
C HIS A 38 5.28 2.39 -10.48
N VAL A 39 4.72 1.68 -9.50
CA VAL A 39 5.38 1.48 -8.21
C VAL A 39 6.07 0.13 -8.21
N THR A 40 7.39 0.14 -8.02
CA THR A 40 8.14 -1.08 -7.73
C THR A 40 8.20 -1.29 -6.22
N ALA A 41 8.30 -2.55 -5.77
CA ALA A 41 8.47 -2.85 -4.34
C ALA A 41 9.71 -2.15 -3.74
N TYR A 42 10.79 -2.01 -4.50
CA TYR A 42 12.00 -1.28 -4.09
C TYR A 42 11.75 0.22 -3.88
N SER A 43 11.04 0.87 -4.82
CA SER A 43 10.68 2.28 -4.68
C SER A 43 9.77 2.53 -3.48
N LEU A 44 8.84 1.59 -3.21
CA LEU A 44 7.92 1.66 -2.10
C LEU A 44 8.63 1.42 -0.77
N GLU A 45 9.57 0.49 -0.71
CA GLU A 45 10.44 0.27 0.46
C GLU A 45 11.18 1.55 0.84
N LYS A 46 11.86 2.20 -0.11
CA LYS A 46 12.57 3.47 0.15
C LYS A 46 11.65 4.54 0.72
N LEU A 47 10.42 4.63 0.20
CA LEU A 47 9.41 5.57 0.71
C LEU A 47 8.96 5.20 2.13
N MET A 48 8.75 3.91 2.41
CA MET A 48 8.39 3.43 3.75
C MET A 48 9.48 3.76 4.77
N VAL A 49 10.74 3.46 4.45
CA VAL A 49 11.89 3.76 5.31
C VAL A 49 12.00 5.27 5.56
N LYS A 50 11.83 6.11 4.53
CA LYS A 50 11.80 7.57 4.69
C LYS A 50 10.70 8.05 5.64
N ASN A 51 9.59 7.32 5.75
CA ASN A 51 8.49 7.59 6.67
C ASN A 51 8.64 6.87 8.03
N LYS A 52 9.83 6.31 8.33
CA LYS A 52 10.12 5.51 9.55
C LYS A 52 9.25 4.25 9.69
N ILE A 53 8.82 3.68 8.57
CA ILE A 53 8.05 2.43 8.51
C ILE A 53 8.98 1.34 7.99
N PHE A 54 9.36 0.41 8.87
CA PHE A 54 10.28 -0.67 8.53
C PHE A 54 9.48 -1.93 8.20
N ILE A 55 9.37 -2.24 6.92
CA ILE A 55 8.69 -3.43 6.39
C ILE A 55 9.63 -4.06 5.36
N SER A 56 9.78 -5.39 5.40
CA SER A 56 10.64 -6.08 4.44
C SER A 56 10.11 -5.98 3.01
N ARG A 57 11.01 -6.03 2.01
CA ARG A 57 10.64 -6.09 0.59
C ARG A 57 9.65 -7.21 0.29
N ALA A 58 9.86 -8.39 0.87
CA ALA A 58 8.97 -9.53 0.69
C ALA A 58 7.54 -9.22 1.14
N THR A 59 7.38 -8.60 2.31
CA THR A 59 6.07 -8.17 2.79
C THR A 59 5.45 -7.10 1.90
N ILE A 60 6.25 -6.17 1.37
CA ILE A 60 5.77 -5.18 0.39
C ILE A 60 5.28 -5.87 -0.88
N TYR A 61 6.05 -6.80 -1.44
CA TYR A 61 5.66 -7.59 -2.61
C TYR A 61 4.36 -8.35 -2.39
N ASN A 62 4.24 -9.07 -1.27
CA ASN A 62 3.03 -9.81 -0.94
C ASN A 62 1.79 -8.91 -0.93
N ASN A 63 1.91 -7.70 -0.38
CA ASN A 63 0.81 -6.75 -0.34
C ASN A 63 0.50 -6.15 -1.73
N LEU A 64 1.51 -5.81 -2.52
CA LEU A 64 1.30 -5.34 -3.91
C LEU A 64 0.63 -6.42 -4.76
N ASN A 65 1.04 -7.68 -4.58
CA ASN A 65 0.46 -8.83 -5.25
C ASN A 65 -1.01 -9.01 -4.88
N GLU A 66 -1.34 -9.02 -3.60
CA GLU A 66 -2.72 -9.14 -3.11
C GLU A 66 -3.61 -8.00 -3.60
N LEU A 67 -3.12 -6.77 -3.57
CA LEU A 67 -3.85 -5.61 -4.08
C LEU A 67 -4.10 -5.74 -5.59
N SER A 68 -3.11 -6.21 -6.36
CA SER A 68 -3.28 -6.41 -7.80
C SER A 68 -4.23 -7.55 -8.14
N ASN A 69 -4.11 -8.69 -7.46
CA ASN A 69 -4.99 -9.85 -7.67
C ASN A 69 -6.46 -9.53 -7.40
N ARG A 70 -6.73 -8.50 -6.58
CA ARG A 70 -8.07 -8.02 -6.25
C ARG A 70 -8.51 -6.83 -7.10
N GLY A 71 -7.75 -6.50 -8.15
CA GLY A 71 -8.09 -5.46 -9.13
C GLY A 71 -7.80 -4.02 -8.67
N PHE A 72 -7.13 -3.82 -7.53
CA PHE A 72 -6.79 -2.47 -7.07
C PHE A 72 -5.58 -1.89 -7.81
N LEU A 73 -4.64 -2.74 -8.21
CA LEU A 73 -3.46 -2.37 -8.98
C LEU A 73 -3.43 -3.16 -10.29
N LYS A 74 -3.13 -2.48 -11.39
CA LYS A 74 -2.76 -3.14 -12.64
C LYS A 74 -1.28 -3.51 -12.57
N LYS A 75 -0.97 -4.80 -12.68
CA LYS A 75 0.40 -5.25 -12.97
C LYS A 75 0.70 -4.91 -14.43
N LEU A 76 1.90 -4.41 -14.65
CA LEU A 76 2.44 -4.09 -15.96
C LEU A 76 3.66 -4.98 -16.22
#